data_AF-A0A3D0QIS3-F1
#
_entry.id   AF-A0A3D0QIS3-F1
#
_cell.length_a   1.000
_cell.length_b   1.000
_cell.length_c   1.000
_cell.angle_alpha   90.00
_cell.angle_beta   90.00
_cell.angle_gamma   90.00
#
_symmetry.space_group_name_H-M   'P 1'
#
loop_
_entity.id
_entity.type
_entity.pdbx_description
1 polymer ?
#
loop_
_entity_poly.entity_id
_entity_poly.type
_entity_poly.pdbx_seq_one_letter_code
_entity_poly.pdbx_strand_id
1 'polypeptide(L)'
;MVTANKAPAAFAYRELRKLAEEKGVKFLHESTVMDGTPLFNLAKAGLKGCTIKALSGVLNSTTNYVLSRMEKGESLEEAVRFTQKEGFAEADPRHDLEGWDASAKITVLANALMDATLTPLDVDRGGITHVTVADAQRAVKEGRNLKLICRAWREGTNVRAKVSLEEIERGHPFAPIRESGSILMIETDLLAPFVITETDPTLYDTAYGVINDLMSLGE
;
A
#
# COMPACT_ATOMS: atom_id res chain seq x y z
N MET A 1 22.23 1.16 -4.71
CA MET A 1 21.25 0.25 -5.34
C MET A 1 19.92 0.97 -5.40
N VAL A 2 19.30 1.01 -6.57
CA VAL A 2 17.93 1.50 -6.79
C VAL A 2 17.08 0.27 -7.16
N THR A 3 15.89 0.13 -6.59
CA THR A 3 15.03 -1.03 -6.89
C THR A 3 13.54 -0.69 -6.85
N ALA A 4 12.77 -1.27 -7.76
CA ALA A 4 11.30 -1.34 -7.68
C ALA A 4 10.82 -2.68 -7.09
N ASN A 5 11.75 -3.57 -6.70
CA ASN A 5 11.40 -4.87 -6.15
C ASN A 5 11.06 -4.74 -4.66
N LYS A 6 9.77 -4.95 -4.37
CA LYS A 6 9.21 -4.94 -3.01
C LYS A 6 9.81 -6.01 -2.09
N ALA A 7 10.09 -7.20 -2.60
CA ALA A 7 10.38 -8.35 -1.73
C ALA A 7 11.63 -8.16 -0.85
N PRO A 8 12.80 -7.74 -1.39
CA PRO A 8 13.96 -7.43 -0.54
C PRO A 8 13.69 -6.31 0.46
N ALA A 9 12.95 -5.27 0.05
CA ALA A 9 12.58 -4.16 0.93
C ALA A 9 11.58 -4.58 2.02
N ALA A 10 10.75 -5.59 1.78
CA ALA A 10 9.78 -6.08 2.76
C ALA A 10 10.41 -7.08 3.75
N PHE A 11 11.31 -7.95 3.30
CA PHE A 11 11.87 -9.03 4.12
C PHE A 11 13.24 -8.72 4.74
N ALA A 12 14.02 -7.82 4.15
CA ALA A 12 15.42 -7.61 4.52
C ALA A 12 15.80 -6.12 4.57
N TYR A 13 14.83 -5.23 4.84
CA TYR A 13 15.05 -3.78 4.82
C TYR A 13 16.24 -3.36 5.69
N ARG A 14 16.27 -3.81 6.94
CA ARG A 14 17.24 -3.38 7.94
C ARG A 14 18.64 -3.88 7.59
N GLU A 15 18.76 -5.13 7.16
CA GLU A 15 20.01 -5.74 6.71
C GLU A 15 20.56 -5.00 5.49
N LEU A 16 19.71 -4.73 4.49
CA LEU A 16 20.10 -4.02 3.28
C LEU A 16 20.50 -2.57 3.57
N ARG A 17 19.74 -1.87 4.42
CA ARG A 17 20.05 -0.50 4.84
C ARG A 17 21.39 -0.45 5.58
N LYS A 18 21.57 -1.32 6.57
CA LYS A 18 22.82 -1.41 7.34
C LYS A 18 24.01 -1.74 6.45
N LEU A 19 23.87 -2.70 5.54
CA LEU A 19 24.94 -3.06 4.60
C LEU A 19 25.29 -1.89 3.66
N ALA A 20 24.28 -1.12 3.22
CA ALA A 20 24.50 0.06 2.40
C ALA A 20 25.28 1.14 3.18
N GLU A 21 24.90 1.39 4.44
CA GLU A 21 25.61 2.30 5.34
C GLU A 21 27.06 1.87 5.58
N GLU A 22 27.30 0.60 5.91
CA GLU A 22 28.65 0.04 6.12
C GLU A 22 29.55 0.18 4.87
N LYS A 23 28.95 0.14 3.68
CA LYS A 23 29.66 0.28 2.40
C LYS A 23 29.71 1.73 1.88
N GLY A 24 29.13 2.69 2.58
CA GLY A 24 29.04 4.08 2.13
C GLY A 24 28.25 4.25 0.83
N VAL A 25 27.27 3.38 0.57
CA VAL A 25 26.37 3.44 -0.60
C VAL A 25 24.93 3.65 -0.16
N LYS A 26 24.04 3.99 -1.11
CA LYS A 26 22.61 4.17 -0.84
C LYS A 26 21.80 2.93 -1.23
N PHE A 27 20.75 2.65 -0.46
CA PHE A 27 19.65 1.75 -0.84
C PHE A 27 18.38 2.58 -1.01
N LEU A 28 17.92 2.69 -2.26
CA LEU A 28 16.76 3.49 -2.64
C LEU A 28 15.71 2.59 -3.30
N HIS A 29 14.45 2.92 -3.08
CA HIS A 29 13.32 2.00 -3.28
C HIS A 29 11.98 2.73 -3.45
N GLU A 30 11.98 3.96 -4.00
CA GLU A 30 10.76 4.77 -4.13
C GLU A 30 9.67 3.99 -4.85
N SER A 31 10.04 3.25 -5.90
CA SER A 31 9.10 2.48 -6.71
C SER A 31 8.67 1.13 -6.16
N THR A 32 8.86 0.89 -4.86
CA THR A 32 8.35 -0.31 -4.22
C THR A 32 6.89 -0.16 -3.79
N VAL A 33 6.42 1.04 -3.42
CA VAL A 33 5.05 1.26 -2.94
C VAL A 33 4.48 2.51 -3.61
N MET A 34 3.27 2.39 -4.18
CA MET A 34 2.61 3.46 -4.97
C MET A 34 3.48 3.95 -6.15
N ASP A 35 3.95 3.00 -6.95
CA ASP A 35 4.58 3.22 -8.26
C ASP A 35 5.71 4.25 -8.33
N GLY A 36 5.42 5.51 -8.61
CA GLY A 36 6.41 6.59 -8.63
C GLY A 36 6.09 7.72 -7.67
N THR A 37 4.96 7.61 -6.97
CA THR A 37 4.48 8.64 -6.05
C THR A 37 5.52 8.85 -4.94
N PRO A 38 6.01 10.08 -4.73
CA PRO A 38 7.01 10.33 -3.70
C PRO A 38 6.46 10.06 -2.29
N LEU A 39 6.94 8.98 -1.67
CA LEU A 39 6.58 8.61 -0.29
C LEU A 39 7.80 8.71 0.62
N PHE A 40 8.89 8.02 0.28
CA PHE A 40 10.07 7.93 1.13
C PHE A 40 10.91 9.20 1.02
N ASN A 41 11.07 9.75 -0.18
CA ASN A 41 11.75 11.04 -0.34
C ASN A 41 10.96 12.18 0.32
N LEU A 42 9.62 12.16 0.19
CA LEU A 42 8.77 13.11 0.90
C LEU A 42 8.94 13.02 2.41
N ALA A 43 8.92 11.82 2.99
CA ALA A 43 9.14 11.65 4.42
C ALA A 43 10.53 12.12 4.85
N LYS A 44 11.58 11.76 4.10
CA LYS A 44 12.97 12.13 4.39
C LYS A 44 13.19 13.65 4.33
N ALA A 45 12.58 14.34 3.36
CA ALA A 45 12.79 15.76 3.14
C ALA A 45 11.81 16.64 3.93
N GLY A 46 10.53 16.25 3.95
CA GLY A 46 9.40 17.08 4.40
C GLY A 46 8.86 16.78 5.80
N LEU A 47 9.16 15.61 6.38
CA LEU A 47 8.67 15.23 7.73
C LEU A 47 9.78 15.25 8.79
N LYS A 48 10.86 16.02 8.56
CA LYS A 48 11.94 16.16 9.52
C LYS A 48 11.41 16.70 10.85
N GLY A 49 11.77 16.04 11.95
CA GLY A 49 11.32 16.39 13.30
C GLY A 49 9.94 15.86 13.69
N CYS A 50 9.19 15.28 12.75
CA CYS A 50 7.94 14.57 13.08
C CYS A 50 8.23 13.08 13.36
N THR A 51 7.50 12.51 14.30
CA THR A 51 7.39 11.06 14.50
C THR A 51 6.12 10.57 13.83
N ILE A 52 6.24 9.71 12.82
CA ILE A 52 5.08 9.02 12.25
C ILE A 52 4.51 8.04 13.28
N LYS A 53 3.23 8.22 13.60
CA LYS A 53 2.47 7.45 14.60
C LYS A 53 1.69 6.31 13.98
N ALA A 54 1.09 6.56 12.81
CA ALA A 54 0.34 5.57 12.08
C ALA A 54 0.36 5.85 10.57
N LEU A 55 0.17 4.78 9.81
CA LEU A 55 0.02 4.75 8.38
C LEU A 55 -1.24 3.95 8.07
N SER A 56 -2.09 4.45 7.18
CA SER A 56 -3.23 3.66 6.69
C SER A 56 -3.48 3.93 5.21
N GLY A 57 -3.93 2.94 4.44
CA GLY A 57 -4.07 3.13 3.00
C GLY A 57 -4.76 2.00 2.25
N VAL A 58 -5.16 2.31 1.03
CA VAL A 58 -5.57 1.34 0.00
C VAL A 58 -4.39 1.23 -0.95
N LEU A 59 -3.68 0.10 -0.90
CA LEU A 59 -2.37 -0.05 -1.56
C LEU A 59 -2.34 -1.17 -2.61
N ASN A 60 -3.46 -1.84 -2.87
CA ASN A 60 -3.55 -2.94 -3.83
C ASN A 60 -4.67 -2.67 -4.84
N SER A 61 -4.29 -2.35 -6.07
CA SER A 61 -5.20 -2.01 -7.16
C SER A 61 -6.09 -3.19 -7.57
N THR A 62 -5.56 -4.41 -7.65
CA THR A 62 -6.32 -5.61 -8.02
C THR A 62 -7.53 -5.84 -7.11
N THR A 63 -7.32 -5.82 -5.79
CA THR A 63 -8.42 -5.97 -4.81
C THR A 63 -9.36 -4.78 -4.83
N ASN A 64 -8.85 -3.56 -5.00
CA ASN A 64 -9.70 -2.37 -5.13
C ASN A 64 -10.60 -2.42 -6.37
N TYR A 65 -10.08 -2.95 -7.49
CA TYR A 65 -10.83 -3.16 -8.72
C TYR A 65 -11.93 -4.22 -8.53
N VAL A 66 -11.57 -5.38 -7.96
CA VAL A 66 -12.51 -6.48 -7.68
C VAL A 66 -13.64 -6.01 -6.76
N LEU A 67 -13.32 -5.36 -5.63
CA LEU A 67 -14.33 -4.86 -4.70
C LEU A 67 -15.24 -3.82 -5.37
N SER A 68 -14.68 -2.89 -6.16
CA SER A 68 -15.46 -1.89 -6.90
C SER A 68 -16.44 -2.50 -7.91
N ARG A 69 -16.15 -3.69 -8.46
CA ARG A 69 -17.06 -4.44 -9.35
C ARG A 69 -18.13 -5.18 -8.55
N MET A 70 -17.77 -5.79 -7.43
CA MET A 70 -18.74 -6.44 -6.54
C MET A 70 -19.76 -5.43 -5.96
N GLU A 71 -19.33 -4.21 -5.67
CA GLU A 71 -20.20 -3.07 -5.32
C GLU A 71 -21.19 -2.70 -6.44
N LYS A 72 -20.89 -3.02 -7.70
CA LYS A 72 -21.79 -2.86 -8.86
C LYS A 72 -22.72 -4.06 -9.08
N GLY A 73 -22.58 -5.12 -8.30
CA GLY A 73 -23.49 -6.27 -8.29
C GLY A 73 -22.93 -7.56 -8.87
N GLU A 74 -21.63 -7.61 -9.17
CA GLU A 74 -20.97 -8.83 -9.65
C GLU A 74 -20.60 -9.79 -8.52
N SER A 75 -20.59 -11.08 -8.83
CA SER A 75 -19.95 -12.09 -7.99
C SER A 75 -18.43 -11.88 -7.93
N LEU A 76 -17.78 -12.48 -6.93
CA LEU A 76 -16.32 -12.46 -6.82
C LEU A 76 -15.67 -13.07 -8.07
N GLU A 77 -16.19 -14.19 -8.58
CA GLU A 77 -15.62 -14.84 -9.77
C GLU A 77 -15.75 -13.99 -11.03
N GLU A 78 -16.88 -13.30 -11.23
CA GLU A 78 -17.09 -12.39 -12.36
C GLU A 78 -16.16 -11.17 -12.27
N ALA A 79 -16.07 -10.57 -11.09
CA ALA A 79 -15.21 -9.42 -10.83
C ALA A 79 -13.73 -9.76 -11.07
N VAL A 80 -13.25 -10.92 -10.59
CA VAL A 80 -11.89 -11.39 -10.83
C VAL A 80 -11.65 -11.63 -12.33
N ARG A 81 -12.55 -12.33 -13.00
CA ARG A 81 -12.43 -12.61 -14.45
C ARG A 81 -12.38 -11.32 -15.27
N PHE A 82 -13.19 -10.34 -14.93
CA PHE A 82 -13.16 -9.02 -15.57
C PHE A 82 -11.81 -8.33 -15.34
N THR A 83 -11.35 -8.29 -14.08
CA THR A 83 -10.08 -7.65 -13.71
C THR A 83 -8.88 -8.28 -14.42
N GLN A 84 -8.90 -9.61 -14.63
CA GLN A 84 -7.90 -10.33 -15.43
C GLN A 84 -7.94 -9.95 -16.91
N LYS A 85 -9.15 -9.85 -17.48
CA LYS A 85 -9.34 -9.48 -18.89
C LYS A 85 -8.83 -8.07 -19.19
N GLU A 86 -9.01 -7.14 -18.25
CA GLU A 86 -8.50 -5.77 -18.34
C GLU A 86 -6.99 -5.65 -18.06
N GLY A 87 -6.32 -6.75 -17.68
CA GLY A 87 -4.88 -6.77 -17.43
C GLY A 87 -4.45 -6.25 -16.05
N PHE A 88 -5.39 -6.01 -15.14
CA PHE A 88 -5.10 -5.55 -13.76
C PHE A 88 -4.86 -6.70 -12.76
N ALA A 89 -5.11 -7.95 -13.17
CA ALA A 89 -4.86 -9.14 -12.37
C ALA A 89 -4.14 -10.19 -13.21
N GLU A 90 -3.18 -10.88 -12.60
CA GLU A 90 -2.52 -12.03 -13.22
C GLU A 90 -3.48 -13.23 -13.33
N ALA A 91 -3.06 -14.26 -14.09
CA ALA A 91 -3.82 -15.51 -14.22
C ALA A 91 -4.09 -16.17 -12.86
N ASP A 92 -3.14 -16.06 -11.92
CA ASP A 92 -3.30 -16.46 -10.53
C ASP A 92 -3.24 -15.23 -9.61
N PRO A 93 -4.39 -14.64 -9.26
CA PRO A 93 -4.44 -13.41 -8.46
C PRO A 93 -4.43 -13.68 -6.95
N ARG A 94 -4.11 -14.90 -6.49
CA ARG A 94 -4.15 -15.24 -5.05
C ARG A 94 -3.29 -14.33 -4.19
N HIS A 95 -2.12 -13.94 -4.70
CA HIS A 95 -1.22 -13.05 -3.97
C HIS A 95 -1.88 -11.70 -3.65
N ASP A 96 -2.72 -11.17 -4.54
CA ASP A 96 -3.49 -9.96 -4.31
C ASP A 96 -4.72 -10.22 -3.45
N LEU A 97 -5.54 -11.20 -3.84
CA LEU A 97 -6.84 -11.47 -3.21
C LEU A 97 -6.71 -11.94 -1.76
N GLU A 98 -5.62 -12.61 -1.41
CA GLU A 98 -5.31 -13.01 -0.04
C GLU A 98 -4.58 -11.91 0.76
N GLY A 99 -4.27 -10.77 0.15
CA GLY A 99 -3.66 -9.61 0.81
C GLY A 99 -2.15 -9.69 1.02
N TRP A 100 -1.43 -10.56 0.30
CA TRP A 100 0.03 -10.66 0.42
C TRP A 100 0.77 -9.45 -0.16
N ASP A 101 0.34 -8.96 -1.33
CA ASP A 101 0.92 -7.73 -1.91
C ASP A 101 0.70 -6.51 -0.99
N ALA A 102 -0.52 -6.37 -0.47
CA ALA A 102 -0.87 -5.35 0.52
C ALA A 102 0.00 -5.45 1.79
N SER A 103 0.25 -6.67 2.27
CA SER A 103 1.10 -6.95 3.44
C SER A 103 2.57 -6.60 3.18
N ALA A 104 3.08 -6.91 1.98
CA ALA A 104 4.42 -6.52 1.57
C ALA A 104 4.57 -4.99 1.54
N LYS A 105 3.63 -4.28 0.92
CA LYS A 105 3.65 -2.81 0.80
C LYS A 105 3.60 -2.11 2.15
N ILE A 106 2.70 -2.52 3.05
CA ILE A 106 2.63 -1.91 4.38
C ILE A 106 3.87 -2.23 5.23
N THR A 107 4.49 -3.40 5.04
CA THR A 107 5.75 -3.76 5.69
C THR A 107 6.89 -2.85 5.24
N VAL A 108 7.04 -2.61 3.93
CA VAL A 108 8.04 -1.68 3.40
C VAL A 108 7.85 -0.29 4.02
N LEU A 109 6.61 0.22 4.02
CA LEU A 109 6.30 1.52 4.61
C LEU A 109 6.61 1.57 6.11
N ALA A 110 6.19 0.58 6.89
CA ALA A 110 6.44 0.52 8.32
C ALA A 110 7.94 0.47 8.64
N ASN A 111 8.70 -0.37 7.94
CA ASN A 111 10.13 -0.52 8.15
C ASN A 111 10.88 0.77 7.78
N ALA A 112 10.56 1.37 6.62
CA ALA A 112 11.27 2.55 6.14
C ALA A 112 10.87 3.85 6.85
N LEU A 113 9.59 4.02 7.21
CA LEU A 113 9.06 5.29 7.73
C LEU A 113 8.87 5.30 9.25
N MET A 114 8.73 4.12 9.87
CA MET A 114 8.48 4.00 11.31
C MET A 114 9.61 3.30 12.08
N ASP A 115 10.68 2.90 11.39
CA ASP A 115 11.80 2.11 11.93
C ASP A 115 11.33 0.78 12.54
N ALA A 116 10.34 0.16 11.89
CA ALA A 116 9.83 -1.15 12.28
C ALA A 116 10.82 -2.28 11.93
N THR A 117 10.57 -3.46 12.50
CA THR A 117 11.32 -4.70 12.23
C THR A 117 10.38 -5.82 11.83
N LEU A 118 9.48 -5.52 10.90
CA LEU A 118 8.45 -6.44 10.44
C LEU A 118 8.88 -7.14 9.14
N THR A 119 8.37 -8.35 8.95
CA THR A 119 8.26 -9.01 7.65
C THR A 119 6.78 -9.12 7.26
N PRO A 120 6.45 -9.43 5.99
CA PRO A 120 5.06 -9.67 5.59
C PRO A 120 4.37 -10.80 6.36
N LEU A 121 5.14 -11.70 6.99
CA LEU A 121 4.62 -12.80 7.81
C LEU A 121 4.13 -12.33 9.19
N ASP A 122 4.60 -11.16 9.66
CA ASP A 122 4.23 -10.58 10.95
C ASP A 122 2.96 -9.72 10.86
N VAL A 123 2.43 -9.51 9.66
CA VAL A 123 1.22 -8.72 9.40
C VAL A 123 -0.01 -9.58 9.69
N ASP A 124 -0.94 -9.05 10.51
CA ASP A 124 -2.28 -9.64 10.66
C ASP A 124 -3.04 -9.50 9.33
N ARG A 125 -3.07 -10.56 8.53
CA ARG A 125 -3.48 -10.53 7.13
C ARG A 125 -4.82 -11.22 6.92
N GLY A 126 -5.80 -10.45 6.45
CA GLY A 126 -7.05 -10.91 5.88
C GLY A 126 -7.22 -10.43 4.43
N GLY A 127 -7.59 -11.34 3.53
CA GLY A 127 -7.89 -11.04 2.13
C GLY A 127 -9.36 -10.74 1.85
N ILE A 128 -9.76 -10.79 0.58
CA ILE A 128 -11.13 -10.52 0.12
C ILE A 128 -11.85 -11.77 -0.43
N THR A 129 -11.22 -12.94 -0.38
CA THR A 129 -11.73 -14.19 -0.99
C THR A 129 -13.03 -14.72 -0.37
N HIS A 130 -13.40 -14.24 0.82
CA HIS A 130 -14.59 -14.65 1.55
C HIS A 130 -15.78 -13.69 1.34
N VAL A 131 -15.59 -12.58 0.62
CA VAL A 131 -16.62 -11.56 0.41
C VAL A 131 -17.66 -12.07 -0.56
N THR A 132 -18.94 -11.89 -0.22
CA THR A 132 -20.04 -12.19 -1.14
C THR A 132 -20.57 -10.94 -1.83
N VAL A 133 -21.23 -11.12 -2.99
CA VAL A 133 -21.96 -10.03 -3.65
C VAL A 133 -23.04 -9.42 -2.73
N ALA A 134 -23.64 -10.24 -1.86
CA ALA A 134 -24.64 -9.76 -0.90
C ALA A 134 -24.02 -8.81 0.13
N ASP A 135 -22.82 -9.11 0.63
CA ASP A 135 -22.08 -8.22 1.54
C ASP A 135 -21.75 -6.88 0.87
N ALA A 136 -21.24 -6.92 -0.37
CA ALA A 136 -20.92 -5.72 -1.13
C ALA A 136 -22.16 -4.87 -1.42
N GLN A 137 -23.26 -5.48 -1.86
CA GLN A 137 -24.51 -4.78 -2.11
C GLN A 137 -25.14 -4.23 -0.83
N ARG A 138 -24.99 -4.91 0.31
CA ARG A 138 -25.40 -4.40 1.62
C ARG A 138 -24.62 -3.13 1.96
N ALA A 139 -23.29 -3.17 1.90
CA ALA A 139 -22.44 -2.03 2.22
C ALA A 139 -22.82 -0.80 1.38
N VAL A 140 -23.05 -0.97 0.07
CA VAL A 140 -23.46 0.12 -0.83
C VAL A 140 -24.82 0.71 -0.43
N LYS A 141 -25.81 -0.12 -0.08
CA LYS A 141 -27.14 0.31 0.40
C LYS A 141 -27.06 1.08 1.71
N GLU A 142 -26.13 0.72 2.59
CA GLU A 142 -25.86 1.39 3.86
C GLU A 142 -24.99 2.65 3.73
N GLY A 143 -24.66 3.07 2.49
CA GLY A 143 -23.88 4.27 2.26
C GLY A 143 -22.38 4.09 2.56
N ARG A 144 -21.88 2.86 2.42
CA ARG A 144 -20.48 2.49 2.65
C ARG A 144 -19.83 1.90 1.40
N ASN A 145 -18.51 1.83 1.42
CA ASN A 145 -17.67 1.17 0.44
C ASN A 145 -16.83 0.08 1.10
N LEU A 146 -16.56 -1.00 0.39
CA LEU A 146 -15.63 -2.04 0.81
C LEU A 146 -14.22 -1.69 0.33
N LYS A 147 -13.24 -1.76 1.24
CA LYS A 147 -11.82 -1.59 0.92
C LYS A 147 -10.95 -2.61 1.65
N LEU A 148 -9.90 -3.07 0.98
CA LEU A 148 -8.80 -3.75 1.63
C LEU A 148 -7.85 -2.68 2.20
N ILE A 149 -7.92 -2.45 3.51
CA ILE A 149 -7.16 -1.40 4.18
C ILE A 149 -5.89 -2.00 4.78
N CYS A 150 -4.76 -1.38 4.45
CA CYS A 150 -3.48 -1.59 5.10
C CYS A 150 -3.35 -0.61 6.26
N ARG A 151 -2.87 -1.06 7.43
CA ARG A 151 -2.57 -0.21 8.59
C ARG A 151 -1.23 -0.60 9.20
N ALA A 152 -0.46 0.38 9.63
CA ALA A 152 0.65 0.22 10.56
C ALA A 152 0.57 1.28 11.66
N TRP A 153 0.82 0.92 12.91
CA TRP A 153 0.74 1.84 14.03
C TRP A 153 1.75 1.50 15.13
N ARG A 154 2.16 2.51 15.89
CA ARG A 154 3.00 2.31 17.08
C ARG A 154 2.15 1.77 18.24
N GLU A 155 2.56 0.64 18.79
CA GLU A 155 2.05 0.08 20.04
C GLU A 155 3.20 0.05 21.06
N GLY A 156 3.26 1.09 21.89
CA GLY A 156 4.42 1.34 22.75
C GLY A 156 5.67 1.63 21.90
N THR A 157 6.73 0.84 22.12
CA THR A 157 7.99 0.92 21.37
C THR A 157 7.96 0.12 20.07
N ASN A 158 6.97 -0.75 19.88
CA ASN A 158 6.88 -1.64 18.73
C ASN A 158 5.95 -1.04 17.67
N VAL A 159 6.07 -1.55 16.44
CA VAL A 159 5.13 -1.25 15.36
C VAL A 159 4.37 -2.53 15.04
N ARG A 160 3.05 -2.43 14.87
CA ARG A 160 2.19 -3.50 14.38
C ARG A 160 1.64 -3.14 13.01
N ALA A 161 1.27 -4.16 12.25
CA ALA A 161 0.64 -3.98 10.95
C ALA A 161 -0.52 -4.96 10.77
N LYS A 162 -1.54 -4.50 10.03
CA LYS A 162 -2.75 -5.25 9.69
C LYS A 162 -3.18 -4.95 8.27
N VAL A 163 -3.66 -5.97 7.58
CA VAL A 163 -4.37 -5.86 6.31
C VAL A 163 -5.73 -6.52 6.49
N SER A 164 -6.81 -5.78 6.28
CA SER A 164 -8.16 -6.35 6.42
C SER A 164 -9.17 -5.65 5.52
N LEU A 165 -10.19 -6.40 5.14
CA LEU A 165 -11.40 -5.84 4.54
C LEU A 165 -12.12 -4.97 5.59
N GLU A 166 -12.41 -3.72 5.23
CA GLU A 166 -13.15 -2.77 6.05
C GLU A 166 -14.29 -2.15 5.23
N GLU A 167 -15.43 -1.90 5.89
CA GLU A 167 -16.48 -1.04 5.37
C GLU A 167 -16.20 0.40 5.79
N ILE A 168 -16.03 1.30 4.82
CA ILE A 168 -15.75 2.72 5.06
C ILE A 168 -16.94 3.58 4.64
N GLU A 169 -17.23 4.64 5.40
CA GLU A 169 -18.28 5.59 5.06
C GLU A 169 -17.93 6.37 3.78
N ARG A 170 -18.93 6.78 3.01
CA ARG A 170 -18.72 7.57 1.78
C ARG A 170 -17.96 8.89 1.98
N GLY A 171 -18.00 9.46 3.19
CA GLY A 171 -17.25 10.67 3.53
C GLY A 171 -15.77 10.41 3.90
N HIS A 172 -15.37 9.14 4.07
CA HIS A 172 -14.01 8.79 4.41
C HIS A 172 -13.06 9.07 3.22
N PRO A 173 -11.83 9.59 3.44
CA PRO A 173 -10.89 9.91 2.36
C PRO A 173 -10.54 8.74 1.43
N PHE A 174 -10.71 7.49 1.89
CA PHE A 174 -10.44 6.29 1.11
C PHE A 174 -11.61 5.87 0.20
N ALA A 175 -12.83 6.36 0.46
CA ALA A 175 -14.02 6.01 -0.31
C ALA A 175 -13.95 6.41 -1.80
N PRO A 176 -13.42 7.61 -2.18
CA PRO A 176 -13.34 7.98 -3.60
C PRO A 176 -12.27 7.21 -4.38
N ILE A 177 -11.36 6.49 -3.72
CA ILE A 177 -10.29 5.75 -4.38
C ILE A 177 -10.89 4.51 -5.04
N ARG A 178 -10.79 4.42 -6.36
CA ARG A 178 -11.40 3.35 -7.16
C ARG A 178 -10.37 2.73 -8.08
N GLU A 179 -10.66 1.51 -8.49
CA GLU A 179 -9.92 0.82 -9.56
C GLU A 179 -8.41 0.81 -9.28
N SER A 180 -7.58 1.37 -10.16
CA SER A 180 -6.12 1.35 -10.05
C SER A 180 -5.53 2.36 -9.06
N GLY A 181 -6.33 3.28 -8.52
CA GLY A 181 -5.85 4.30 -7.59
C GLY A 181 -5.37 3.74 -6.25
N SER A 182 -4.42 4.45 -5.64
CA SER A 182 -3.87 4.15 -4.31
C SER A 182 -3.91 5.38 -3.42
N ILE A 183 -3.99 5.17 -2.10
CA ILE A 183 -3.95 6.25 -1.12
C ILE A 183 -3.17 5.83 0.12
N LEU A 184 -2.40 6.76 0.67
CA LEU A 184 -1.73 6.64 1.95
C LEU A 184 -2.06 7.85 2.83
N MET A 185 -2.64 7.60 3.99
CA MET A 185 -2.77 8.56 5.08
C MET A 185 -1.60 8.39 6.03
N ILE A 186 -0.99 9.50 6.41
CA ILE A 186 0.12 9.56 7.37
C ILE A 186 -0.32 10.38 8.57
N GLU A 187 -0.23 9.79 9.75
CA GLU A 187 -0.49 10.46 11.02
C GLU A 187 0.83 10.66 11.77
N THR A 188 1.04 11.87 12.28
CA THR A 188 2.27 12.24 13.01
C THR A 188 1.95 12.81 14.39
N ASP A 189 2.98 13.05 15.19
CA ASP A 189 2.87 13.69 16.50
C ASP A 189 2.67 15.21 16.45
N LEU A 190 3.18 15.89 15.42
CA LEU A 190 3.18 17.35 15.31
C LEU A 190 2.31 17.88 14.17
N LEU A 191 2.39 17.26 13.00
CA LEU A 191 1.60 17.63 11.82
C LEU A 191 0.27 16.87 11.83
N ALA A 192 -0.82 17.59 11.56
CA ALA A 192 -2.14 16.98 11.41
C ALA A 192 -2.14 15.91 10.32
N PRO A 193 -3.03 14.88 10.41
CA PRO A 193 -3.11 13.83 9.41
C PRO A 193 -3.27 14.38 8.00
N PHE A 194 -2.52 13.81 7.06
CA PHE A 194 -2.59 14.19 5.65
C PHE A 194 -2.59 12.94 4.77
N VAL A 195 -3.04 13.11 3.54
CA VAL A 195 -3.16 12.02 2.55
C VAL A 195 -2.34 12.32 1.31
N ILE A 196 -1.75 11.27 0.76
CA ILE A 196 -1.11 11.24 -0.55
C ILE A 196 -1.92 10.27 -1.39
N THR A 197 -2.38 10.71 -2.55
CA THR A 197 -3.21 9.90 -3.44
C THR A 197 -2.56 9.81 -4.81
N GLU A 198 -2.68 8.63 -5.40
CA GLU A 198 -2.30 8.33 -6.78
C GLU A 198 -3.55 7.84 -7.51
N THR A 199 -3.83 8.41 -8.68
CA THR A 199 -4.99 8.08 -9.49
C THR A 199 -4.53 7.70 -10.88
N ASP A 200 -5.08 6.59 -11.40
CA ASP A 200 -4.80 6.08 -12.75
C ASP A 200 -3.30 5.92 -13.07
N PRO A 201 -2.52 5.24 -12.22
CA PRO A 201 -1.09 5.05 -12.47
C PRO A 201 -0.85 4.24 -13.74
N THR A 202 0.27 4.54 -14.39
CA THR A 202 0.78 3.90 -15.60
C THR A 202 2.18 3.32 -15.35
N LEU A 203 2.67 2.54 -16.30
CA LEU A 203 4.05 2.04 -16.25
C LEU A 203 5.09 3.17 -16.17
N TYR A 204 4.78 4.36 -16.68
CA TYR A 204 5.69 5.50 -16.62
C TYR A 204 5.86 6.05 -15.21
N ASP A 205 4.87 5.88 -14.33
CA ASP A 205 4.95 6.34 -12.96
C ASP A 205 5.98 5.51 -12.19
N THR A 206 5.92 4.17 -12.31
CA THR A 206 6.95 3.28 -11.74
C THR A 206 8.35 3.59 -12.32
N ALA A 207 8.45 3.84 -13.63
CA ALA A 207 9.71 4.20 -14.26
C ALA A 207 10.25 5.55 -13.76
N TYR A 208 9.36 6.52 -13.53
CA TYR A 208 9.71 7.82 -12.99
C TYR A 208 10.30 7.72 -11.58
N GLY A 209 9.72 6.92 -10.69
CA GLY A 209 10.27 6.74 -9.34
C GLY A 209 11.69 6.17 -9.35
N VAL A 210 11.98 5.24 -10.27
CA VAL A 210 13.35 4.73 -10.48
C VAL A 210 14.29 5.82 -10.99
N ILE A 211 13.86 6.66 -11.94
CA ILE A 211 14.64 7.81 -12.43
C ILE A 211 14.92 8.80 -11.30
N ASN A 212 13.90 9.10 -10.47
CA ASN A 212 14.02 10.00 -9.34
C ASN A 212 15.06 9.47 -8.33
N ASP A 213 15.00 8.19 -7.97
CA ASP A 213 16.00 7.55 -7.11
C ASP A 213 17.41 7.60 -7.70
N LEU A 214 17.55 7.42 -9.02
CA LEU A 214 18.84 7.54 -9.71
C LEU A 214 19.39 8.97 -9.64
N MET A 215 18.54 9.98 -9.81
CA MET A 215 18.93 11.39 -9.69
C MET A 215 19.38 11.73 -8.26
N SER A 216 18.66 11.24 -7.24
CA SER A 216 19.01 11.43 -5.83
C SER A 216 20.28 10.70 -5.38
N LEU A 217 20.90 9.86 -6.22
CA LEU A 217 22.21 9.29 -5.90
C LEU A 217 23.30 10.37 -5.80
N GLY A 218 23.20 11.43 -6.61
CA GLY A 218 24.18 12.52 -6.67
C GLY A 218 24.07 13.59 -5.58
N GLU A 219 23.01 13.55 -4.75
CA GLU A 219 22.76 14.47 -3.63
C GLU A 219 23.42 14.04 -2.31
#